data_AF-A0A6B2DYN4-F1
#
_entry.id   AF-A0A6B2DYN4-F1
#
_cell.length_a   1.000
_cell.length_b   1.000
_cell.length_c   1.000
_cell.angle_alpha   90.00
_cell.angle_beta   90.00
_cell.angle_gamma   90.00
#
_symmetry.space_group_name_H-M   'P 1'
#
loop_
_entity.id
_entity.type
_entity.pdbx_description
1 polymer ?
#
loop_
_entity_poly.entity_id
_entity_poly.type
_entity_poly.pdbx_seq_one_letter_code
_entity_poly.pdbx_strand_id
1 'polypeptide(L)'
;ACDVADRDALAAVLADVPAGHPLTAVVHTAGVLDDGLLGSLTPERVAAVFAPKADAAWHLHELTAGLDLAAFVLYSSISGVFGVAGQCNYSAANAFLDALAQRRRAEGLPALSLAWGGWAQLTALTGTLDENALLRIAKSGMPSMTNEQGLARFDAAFTVEASVVLPLRLEPAVLRTRPQVPPVLRGLVRGRSRRSASAGGRSQLTQQLLGLSAEERFDRALDLVRAQVAAILGHASGGSVEPGRAFQELGFDSLTAVELRN
;
A
#
# COMPACT_ATOMS: atom_id res chain seq x y z
N ALA A 1 -24.07 11.38 -13.87
CA ALA A 1 -23.32 10.64 -12.85
C ALA A 1 -23.38 9.17 -13.22
N CYS A 2 -22.29 8.42 -13.08
CA CYS A 2 -22.18 7.02 -13.49
C CYS A 2 -21.37 6.27 -12.43
N ASP A 3 -21.87 5.14 -11.96
CA ASP A 3 -21.05 4.17 -11.25
C ASP A 3 -20.34 3.30 -12.29
N VAL A 4 -19.02 3.23 -12.24
CA VAL A 4 -18.22 2.43 -13.17
C VAL A 4 -18.33 0.92 -12.90
N ALA A 5 -18.83 0.53 -11.73
CA ALA A 5 -19.18 -0.85 -11.41
C ALA A 5 -20.51 -1.29 -12.05
N ASP A 6 -21.37 -0.35 -12.48
CA ASP A 6 -22.56 -0.65 -13.28
C ASP A 6 -22.18 -0.68 -14.76
N ARG A 7 -22.13 -1.89 -15.32
CA ARG A 7 -21.71 -2.12 -16.71
C ARG A 7 -22.63 -1.44 -17.72
N ASP A 8 -23.93 -1.45 -17.49
CA ASP A 8 -24.91 -0.92 -18.44
C ASP A 8 -24.92 0.62 -18.40
N ALA A 9 -24.82 1.20 -17.20
CA ALA A 9 -24.65 2.64 -17.04
C ALA A 9 -23.34 3.13 -17.70
N LEU A 10 -22.24 2.39 -17.51
CA LEU A 10 -20.96 2.71 -18.14
C LEU A 10 -21.03 2.59 -19.67
N ALA A 11 -21.68 1.55 -20.20
CA ALA A 11 -21.88 1.38 -21.64
C ALA A 11 -22.67 2.56 -22.24
N ALA A 12 -23.71 3.04 -21.56
CA ALA A 12 -24.47 4.21 -22.00
C ALA A 12 -23.60 5.48 -22.05
N VAL A 13 -22.79 5.72 -21.01
CA VAL A 13 -21.85 6.86 -21.00
C VAL A 13 -20.83 6.80 -22.13
N LEU A 14 -20.30 5.61 -22.43
CA LEU A 14 -19.35 5.42 -23.52
C LEU A 14 -20.01 5.62 -24.89
N ALA A 15 -21.26 5.20 -25.06
CA ALA A 15 -22.01 5.37 -26.30
C ALA A 15 -22.40 6.84 -26.58
N ASP A 16 -22.52 7.66 -25.52
CA ASP A 16 -22.83 9.09 -25.63
C ASP A 16 -21.63 9.95 -26.09
N VAL A 17 -20.43 9.37 -26.22
CA VAL A 17 -19.25 10.09 -26.73
C VAL A 17 -19.46 10.46 -28.20
N PRO A 18 -19.38 11.75 -28.59
CA PRO A 18 -19.66 12.17 -29.97
C PRO A 18 -18.72 11.53 -31.00
N ALA A 19 -19.27 11.05 -32.11
CA ALA A 19 -18.48 10.43 -33.18
C ALA A 19 -17.44 11.39 -33.81
N GLY A 20 -17.66 12.71 -33.76
CA GLY A 20 -16.68 13.71 -34.20
C GLY A 20 -15.47 13.88 -33.26
N HIS A 21 -15.59 13.39 -32.02
CA HIS A 21 -14.56 13.43 -30.99
C HIS A 21 -14.55 12.08 -30.26
N PRO A 22 -14.12 10.99 -30.94
CA PRO A 22 -14.18 9.65 -30.38
C PRO A 22 -13.30 9.55 -29.13
N LEU A 23 -13.67 8.62 -28.23
CA LEU A 23 -12.87 8.33 -27.05
C LEU A 23 -11.49 7.78 -27.47
N THR A 24 -10.43 8.46 -27.07
CA THR A 24 -9.04 8.08 -27.40
C THR A 24 -8.24 7.59 -26.19
N ALA A 25 -8.71 7.84 -24.97
CA ALA A 25 -8.01 7.42 -23.77
C ALA A 25 -8.95 7.11 -22.61
N VAL A 26 -8.60 6.12 -21.81
CA VAL A 26 -9.23 5.81 -20.53
C VAL A 26 -8.19 5.96 -19.42
N VAL A 27 -8.54 6.67 -18.35
CA VAL A 27 -7.75 6.74 -17.12
C VAL A 27 -8.64 6.32 -15.96
N HIS A 28 -8.46 5.09 -15.49
CA HIS A 28 -9.25 4.51 -14.41
C HIS A 28 -8.64 4.86 -13.05
N THR A 29 -9.24 5.83 -12.36
CA THR A 29 -8.82 6.29 -11.03
C THR A 29 -9.81 5.93 -9.93
N ALA A 30 -10.90 5.24 -10.26
CA ALA A 30 -11.92 4.89 -9.27
C ALA A 30 -11.43 3.80 -8.32
N GLY A 31 -11.84 3.91 -7.06
CA GLY A 31 -11.45 3.02 -5.99
C GLY A 31 -11.95 3.52 -4.64
N VAL A 32 -12.01 2.61 -3.68
CA VAL A 32 -12.34 2.87 -2.28
C VAL A 32 -11.39 2.04 -1.40
N LEU A 33 -11.23 2.44 -0.14
CA LEU A 33 -10.52 1.65 0.87
C LEU A 33 -11.50 1.06 1.87
N ASP A 34 -11.17 -0.11 2.38
CA ASP A 34 -11.83 -0.72 3.53
C ASP A 34 -10.82 -1.61 4.25
N ASP A 35 -10.00 -0.98 5.11
CA ASP A 35 -8.86 -1.61 5.77
C ASP A 35 -9.34 -2.57 6.87
N GLY A 36 -8.71 -3.74 6.94
CA GLY A 36 -9.02 -4.79 7.88
C GLY A 36 -8.02 -5.92 7.86
N LEU A 37 -7.89 -6.60 8.99
CA LEU A 37 -7.13 -7.84 9.04
C LEU A 37 -7.78 -8.89 8.14
N LEU A 38 -6.98 -9.75 7.53
CA LEU A 38 -7.48 -10.80 6.64
C LEU A 38 -8.59 -11.65 7.29
N GLY A 39 -8.44 -12.01 8.58
CA GLY A 39 -9.46 -12.77 9.31
C GLY A 39 -10.75 -12.01 9.64
N SER A 40 -10.77 -10.69 9.42
CA SER A 40 -11.93 -9.81 9.63
C SER A 40 -12.62 -9.38 8.32
N LEU A 41 -12.08 -9.81 7.18
CA LEU A 41 -12.70 -9.51 5.88
C LEU A 41 -13.92 -10.40 5.66
N THR A 42 -15.00 -9.80 5.18
CA THR A 42 -16.19 -10.49 4.71
C THR A 42 -16.31 -10.38 3.19
N PRO A 43 -17.09 -11.24 2.52
CA PRO A 43 -17.33 -11.13 1.08
C PRO A 43 -17.83 -9.74 0.66
N GLU A 44 -18.66 -9.10 1.48
CA GLU A 44 -19.23 -7.77 1.21
C GLU A 44 -18.16 -6.68 1.25
N ARG A 45 -17.25 -6.73 2.23
CA ARG A 45 -16.11 -5.80 2.34
C ARG A 45 -15.11 -5.97 1.19
N VAL A 46 -14.94 -7.21 0.71
CA VAL A 46 -14.13 -7.47 -0.48
C VAL A 46 -14.82 -6.92 -1.73
N ALA A 47 -16.10 -7.23 -1.93
CA ALA A 47 -16.89 -6.77 -3.06
C ALA A 47 -16.95 -5.24 -3.14
N ALA A 48 -17.12 -4.54 -2.01
CA ALA A 48 -17.14 -3.09 -1.97
C ALA A 48 -15.84 -2.45 -2.48
N VAL A 49 -14.68 -3.06 -2.20
CA VAL A 49 -13.37 -2.58 -2.70
C VAL A 49 -13.10 -3.00 -4.14
N PHE A 50 -13.58 -4.19 -4.54
CA PHE A 50 -13.40 -4.71 -5.89
C PHE A 50 -14.27 -4.00 -6.92
N ALA A 51 -15.53 -3.69 -6.59
CA ALA A 51 -16.51 -3.12 -7.50
C ALA A 51 -16.02 -1.87 -8.26
N PRO A 52 -15.59 -0.77 -7.60
CA PRO A 52 -15.12 0.41 -8.30
C PRO A 52 -13.74 0.24 -8.94
N LYS A 53 -13.05 -0.89 -8.68
CA LYS A 53 -11.66 -1.09 -9.05
C LYS A 53 -11.48 -2.22 -10.06
N ALA A 54 -11.55 -3.47 -9.61
CA ALA A 54 -11.37 -4.65 -10.44
C ALA A 54 -12.54 -4.82 -11.42
N ASP A 55 -13.78 -4.81 -10.94
CA ASP A 55 -14.97 -5.07 -11.77
C ASP A 55 -15.15 -3.93 -12.79
N ALA A 56 -15.06 -2.68 -12.33
CA ALA A 56 -15.05 -1.52 -13.21
C ALA A 56 -13.95 -1.56 -14.28
N ALA A 57 -12.73 -1.97 -13.94
CA ALA A 57 -11.65 -2.10 -14.92
C ALA A 57 -11.92 -3.20 -15.94
N TRP A 58 -12.57 -4.29 -15.51
CA TRP A 58 -13.01 -5.36 -16.41
C TRP A 58 -14.08 -4.87 -17.38
N HIS A 59 -15.10 -4.14 -16.89
CA HIS A 59 -16.11 -3.52 -17.75
C HIS A 59 -15.49 -2.55 -18.76
N LEU A 60 -14.60 -1.67 -18.32
CA LEU A 60 -13.85 -0.78 -19.20
C LEU A 60 -13.05 -1.56 -20.24
N HIS A 61 -12.41 -2.66 -19.84
CA HIS A 61 -11.65 -3.51 -20.75
C HIS A 61 -12.55 -4.06 -21.86
N GLU A 62 -13.69 -4.67 -21.51
CA GLU A 62 -14.62 -5.27 -22.47
C GLU A 62 -15.25 -4.21 -23.39
N LEU A 63 -15.78 -3.13 -22.81
CA LEU A 63 -16.55 -2.11 -23.53
C LEU A 63 -15.66 -1.27 -24.46
N THR A 64 -14.34 -1.25 -24.24
CA THR A 64 -13.40 -0.47 -25.05
C THR A 64 -12.45 -1.32 -25.88
N ALA A 65 -12.57 -2.65 -25.87
CA ALA A 65 -11.66 -3.55 -26.59
C ALA A 65 -11.65 -3.32 -28.11
N GLY A 66 -12.79 -2.88 -28.68
CA GLY A 66 -12.93 -2.56 -30.11
C GLY A 66 -12.64 -1.11 -30.49
N LEU A 67 -12.25 -0.25 -29.53
CA LEU A 67 -11.98 1.16 -29.79
C LEU A 67 -10.49 1.38 -30.07
N ASP A 68 -10.19 2.34 -30.95
CA ASP A 68 -8.83 2.78 -31.26
C ASP A 68 -8.29 3.71 -30.17
N LEU A 69 -8.08 3.16 -28.97
CA LEU A 69 -7.51 3.91 -27.86
C LEU A 69 -6.01 4.13 -28.07
N ALA A 70 -5.55 5.35 -27.81
CA ALA A 70 -4.14 5.67 -27.65
C ALA A 70 -3.62 5.27 -26.25
N ALA A 71 -4.49 5.25 -25.23
CA ALA A 71 -4.11 4.94 -23.86
C ALA A 71 -5.23 4.25 -23.06
N PHE A 72 -4.84 3.30 -22.22
CA PHE A 72 -5.70 2.68 -21.21
C PHE A 72 -4.90 2.58 -19.91
N VAL A 73 -5.07 3.54 -19.03
CA VAL A 73 -4.27 3.70 -17.82
C VAL A 73 -5.05 3.25 -16.60
N LEU A 74 -4.45 2.36 -15.80
CA LEU A 74 -5.02 1.85 -14.56
C LEU A 74 -4.24 2.41 -13.37
N TYR A 75 -4.92 3.09 -12.45
CA TYR A 75 -4.30 3.54 -11.20
C TYR A 75 -4.31 2.41 -10.20
N SER A 76 -3.18 1.70 -10.12
CA SER A 76 -2.90 0.66 -9.13
C SER A 76 -2.16 1.25 -7.92
N SER A 77 -1.64 0.41 -7.04
CA SER A 77 -0.90 0.79 -5.85
C SER A 77 0.25 -0.17 -5.59
N ILE A 78 1.35 0.34 -5.04
CA ILE A 78 2.44 -0.51 -4.55
C ILE A 78 1.99 -1.54 -3.51
N SER A 79 0.82 -1.37 -2.88
CA SER A 79 0.25 -2.38 -1.97
C SER A 79 -0.01 -3.71 -2.67
N GLY A 80 -0.39 -3.71 -3.96
CA GLY A 80 -0.55 -4.91 -4.77
C GLY A 80 0.77 -5.64 -5.08
N VAL A 81 1.91 -4.95 -4.95
CA VAL A 81 3.24 -5.50 -5.24
C VAL A 81 3.98 -5.92 -3.97
N PHE A 82 3.92 -5.10 -2.93
CA PHE A 82 4.69 -5.31 -1.70
C PHE A 82 3.86 -5.94 -0.58
N GLY A 83 2.54 -5.85 -0.67
CA GLY A 83 1.63 -6.10 0.44
C GLY A 83 1.68 -4.95 1.45
N VAL A 84 0.53 -4.59 1.99
CA VAL A 84 0.41 -3.69 3.14
C VAL A 84 -0.47 -4.38 4.17
N ALA A 85 0.00 -4.43 5.42
CA ALA A 85 -0.78 -5.00 6.52
C ALA A 85 -2.12 -4.25 6.62
N GLY A 86 -3.22 -4.99 6.79
CA GLY A 86 -4.56 -4.40 6.84
C GLY A 86 -5.20 -4.10 5.49
N GLN A 87 -4.50 -4.24 4.36
CA GLN A 87 -5.03 -3.85 3.04
C GLN A 87 -5.16 -5.05 2.09
N CYS A 88 -5.57 -6.22 2.58
CA CYS A 88 -5.56 -7.44 1.75
C CYS A 88 -6.52 -7.36 0.55
N ASN A 89 -7.77 -6.92 0.77
CA ASN A 89 -8.77 -6.69 -0.28
C ASN A 89 -8.28 -5.63 -1.30
N TYR A 90 -7.77 -4.50 -0.81
CA TYR A 90 -7.27 -3.43 -1.66
C TYR A 90 -6.03 -3.86 -2.46
N SER A 91 -5.07 -4.55 -1.83
CA SER A 91 -3.88 -5.08 -2.50
C SER A 91 -4.26 -6.08 -3.59
N ALA A 92 -5.25 -6.96 -3.33
CA ALA A 92 -5.75 -7.91 -4.32
C ALA A 92 -6.42 -7.21 -5.52
N ALA A 93 -7.24 -6.19 -5.28
CA ALA A 93 -7.86 -5.41 -6.35
C ALA A 93 -6.81 -4.65 -7.20
N ASN A 94 -5.73 -4.15 -6.59
CA ASN A 94 -4.62 -3.53 -7.31
C ASN A 94 -3.80 -4.54 -8.13
N ALA A 95 -3.51 -5.72 -7.55
CA ALA A 95 -2.83 -6.79 -8.29
C ALA A 95 -3.66 -7.28 -9.50
N PHE A 96 -5.00 -7.27 -9.40
CA PHE A 96 -5.87 -7.52 -10.55
C PHE A 96 -5.66 -6.50 -11.67
N LEU A 97 -5.56 -5.21 -11.36
CA LEU A 97 -5.28 -4.17 -12.37
C LEU A 97 -3.95 -4.39 -13.07
N ASP A 98 -2.91 -4.74 -12.31
CA ASP A 98 -1.58 -5.03 -12.84
C ASP A 98 -1.62 -6.23 -13.82
N ALA A 99 -2.36 -7.28 -13.45
CA ALA A 99 -2.57 -8.45 -14.31
C ALA A 99 -3.42 -8.12 -15.55
N LEU A 100 -4.45 -7.27 -15.42
CA LEU A 100 -5.28 -6.83 -16.53
C LEU A 100 -4.48 -6.02 -17.56
N ALA A 101 -3.58 -5.14 -17.11
CA ALA A 101 -2.71 -4.40 -18.01
C ALA A 101 -1.76 -5.33 -18.79
N GLN A 102 -1.23 -6.37 -18.14
CA GLN A 102 -0.43 -7.40 -18.80
C GLN A 102 -1.25 -8.17 -19.85
N ARG A 103 -2.47 -8.59 -19.49
CA ARG A 103 -3.39 -9.28 -20.41
C ARG A 103 -3.71 -8.45 -21.64
N ARG A 104 -4.16 -7.19 -21.46
CA ARG A 104 -4.52 -6.31 -22.58
C ARG A 104 -3.36 -6.13 -23.56
N ARG A 105 -2.13 -5.94 -23.05
CA ARG A 105 -0.95 -5.85 -23.93
C ARG A 105 -0.67 -7.15 -24.67
N ALA A 106 -0.87 -8.31 -24.05
CA ALA A 106 -0.71 -9.60 -24.71
C ALA A 106 -1.74 -9.80 -25.84
N GLU A 107 -2.89 -9.14 -25.76
CA GLU A 107 -3.94 -9.09 -26.78
C GLU A 107 -3.70 -7.98 -27.85
N GLY A 108 -2.58 -7.26 -27.77
CA GLY A 108 -2.25 -6.17 -28.69
C GLY A 108 -2.97 -4.85 -28.38
N LEU A 109 -3.68 -4.76 -27.26
CA LEU A 109 -4.39 -3.56 -26.84
C LEU A 109 -3.49 -2.67 -25.96
N PRO A 110 -3.64 -1.33 -26.02
CA PRO A 110 -2.92 -0.43 -25.11
C PRO A 110 -3.33 -0.73 -23.67
N ALA A 111 -2.33 -0.76 -22.78
CA ALA A 111 -2.54 -0.73 -21.34
C ALA A 111 -1.27 -0.33 -20.58
N LEU A 112 -1.46 0.43 -19.50
CA LEU A 112 -0.43 0.82 -18.55
C LEU A 112 -1.03 0.83 -17.13
N SER A 113 -0.55 -0.05 -16.25
CA SER A 113 -0.85 0.00 -14.82
C SER A 113 0.22 0.80 -14.08
N LEU A 114 -0.21 1.77 -13.30
CA LEU A 114 0.65 2.60 -12.47
C LEU A 114 0.45 2.21 -11.01
N ALA A 115 1.34 1.37 -10.49
CA ALA A 115 1.36 0.96 -9.09
C ALA A 115 1.97 2.08 -8.23
N TRP A 116 1.14 3.07 -7.89
CA TRP A 116 1.56 4.31 -7.23
C TRP A 116 2.08 4.09 -5.81
N GLY A 117 3.17 4.78 -5.47
CA GLY A 117 3.54 5.07 -4.09
C GLY A 117 2.65 6.17 -3.46
N GLY A 118 2.93 6.55 -2.22
CA GLY A 118 2.15 7.56 -1.51
C GLY A 118 2.16 8.93 -2.19
N TRP A 119 1.02 9.61 -2.21
CA TRP A 119 0.88 11.02 -2.59
C TRP A 119 0.79 11.87 -1.33
N ALA A 120 1.35 13.08 -1.36
CA ALA A 120 1.43 13.97 -0.20
C ALA A 120 0.11 14.72 0.04
N GLN A 121 -0.70 14.87 -1.01
CA GLN A 121 -2.03 15.45 -0.86
C GLN A 121 -2.97 14.43 -0.23
N LEU A 122 -3.69 14.87 0.81
CA LEU A 122 -4.77 14.10 1.42
C LEU A 122 -5.90 13.99 0.40
N THR A 123 -6.07 12.79 -0.16
CA THR A 123 -7.23 12.42 -0.98
C THR A 123 -8.32 11.82 -0.08
N ALA A 124 -9.54 11.68 -0.61
CA ALA A 124 -10.61 10.94 0.07
C ALA A 124 -10.20 9.49 0.43
N LEU A 125 -9.24 8.92 -0.32
CA LEU A 125 -8.69 7.59 -0.06
C LEU A 125 -7.62 7.57 1.04
N THR A 126 -6.82 8.62 1.21
CA THR A 126 -5.74 8.63 2.21
C THR A 126 -6.18 9.18 3.58
N GLY A 127 -7.43 9.66 3.70
CA GLY A 127 -7.98 10.25 4.92
C GLY A 127 -7.17 11.45 5.43
N THR A 128 -7.45 11.92 6.64
CA THR A 128 -6.53 12.80 7.40
C THR A 128 -5.47 11.93 8.06
N LEU A 129 -4.24 11.94 7.52
CA LEU A 129 -3.11 11.30 8.16
C LEU A 129 -2.72 12.13 9.39
N ASP A 130 -2.67 11.50 10.56
CA ASP A 130 -2.09 12.13 11.75
C ASP A 130 -0.57 12.26 11.62
N GLU A 131 0.04 13.09 12.48
CA GLU A 131 1.49 13.32 12.46
C GLU A 131 2.29 12.01 12.61
N ASN A 132 1.74 11.04 13.34
CA ASN A 132 2.35 9.73 13.53
C ASN A 132 2.37 8.89 12.24
N ALA A 133 1.29 8.91 11.46
CA ALA A 133 1.22 8.25 10.16
C ALA A 133 2.22 8.86 9.16
N LEU A 134 2.37 10.19 9.18
CA LEU A 134 3.38 10.88 8.37
C LEU A 134 4.81 10.48 8.77
N LEU A 135 5.09 10.40 10.08
CA LEU A 135 6.37 9.92 10.59
C LEU A 135 6.65 8.46 10.22
N ARG A 136 5.63 7.59 10.24
CA ARG A 136 5.74 6.20 9.78
C ARG A 136 6.08 6.12 8.29
N ILE A 137 5.42 6.92 7.46
CA ILE A 137 5.69 7.01 6.01
C ILE A 137 7.13 7.49 5.77
N ALA A 138 7.60 8.52 6.47
CA ALA A 138 8.98 8.99 6.36
C ALA A 138 10.00 7.90 6.73
N LYS A 139 9.73 7.13 7.80
CA LYS A 139 10.58 6.00 8.24
C LYS A 139 10.47 4.76 7.34
N SER A 140 9.52 4.72 6.40
CA SER A 140 9.35 3.60 5.47
C SER A 140 10.47 3.52 4.42
N GLY A 141 11.16 4.63 4.16
CA GLY A 141 12.08 4.77 3.02
C GLY A 141 11.36 4.92 1.68
N MET A 142 10.04 5.12 1.71
CA MET A 142 9.17 5.41 0.56
C MET A 142 8.29 6.62 0.89
N PRO A 143 8.86 7.82 0.95
CA PRO A 143 8.12 9.03 1.30
C PRO A 143 7.08 9.38 0.22
N SER A 144 6.06 10.14 0.62
CA SER A 144 5.05 10.63 -0.30
C SER A 144 5.62 11.59 -1.36
N MET A 145 4.93 11.66 -2.49
CA MET A 145 5.23 12.55 -3.63
C MET A 145 4.28 13.74 -3.66
N THR A 146 4.77 14.92 -4.04
CA THR A 146 3.88 16.05 -4.37
C THR A 146 3.10 15.78 -5.66
N ASN A 147 2.07 16.58 -5.95
CA ASN A 147 1.30 16.43 -7.18
C ASN A 147 2.17 16.66 -8.42
N GLU A 148 3.05 17.64 -8.38
CA GLU A 148 3.98 17.95 -9.47
C GLU A 148 4.91 16.74 -9.72
N GLN A 149 5.39 16.13 -8.63
CA GLN A 149 6.21 14.93 -8.70
C GLN A 149 5.44 13.71 -9.21
N GLY A 150 4.16 13.57 -8.86
CA GLY A 150 3.28 12.51 -9.33
C GLY A 150 2.94 12.64 -10.81
N LEU A 151 2.52 13.83 -11.25
CA LEU A 151 2.21 14.14 -12.65
C LEU A 151 3.44 14.01 -13.56
N ALA A 152 4.61 14.51 -13.14
CA ALA A 152 5.85 14.32 -13.89
C ALA A 152 6.20 12.83 -14.07
N ARG A 153 5.84 11.98 -13.09
CA ARG A 153 6.03 10.52 -13.19
C ARG A 153 4.94 9.84 -14.03
N PHE A 154 3.72 10.37 -14.04
CA PHE A 154 2.67 9.91 -14.94
C PHE A 154 3.13 10.08 -16.39
N ASP A 155 3.63 11.27 -16.76
CA ASP A 155 4.16 11.53 -18.10
C ASP A 155 5.36 10.63 -18.42
N ALA A 156 6.30 10.50 -17.48
CA ALA A 156 7.47 9.65 -17.67
C ALA A 156 7.13 8.16 -17.84
N ALA A 157 6.02 7.68 -17.26
CA ALA A 157 5.65 6.27 -17.33
C ALA A 157 5.32 5.82 -18.77
N PHE A 158 4.86 6.72 -19.64
CA PHE A 158 4.62 6.43 -21.06
C PHE A 158 5.91 6.21 -21.86
N THR A 159 7.07 6.58 -21.32
CA THR A 159 8.38 6.36 -21.96
C THR A 159 8.99 5.01 -21.59
N VAL A 160 8.36 4.25 -20.70
CA VAL A 160 8.83 2.95 -20.24
C VAL A 160 8.12 1.83 -20.99
N GLU A 161 8.87 0.92 -21.60
CA GLU A 161 8.32 -0.26 -22.26
C GLU A 161 7.89 -1.35 -21.26
N ALA A 162 6.87 -1.06 -20.46
CA ALA A 162 6.31 -2.00 -19.49
C ALA A 162 4.78 -1.89 -19.41
N SER A 163 4.09 -3.00 -19.09
CA SER A 163 2.66 -3.01 -18.72
C SER A 163 2.41 -2.44 -17.34
N VAL A 164 3.37 -2.62 -16.42
CA VAL A 164 3.24 -2.25 -15.01
C VAL A 164 4.47 -1.44 -14.64
N VAL A 165 4.24 -0.20 -14.23
CA VAL A 165 5.28 0.71 -13.74
C VAL A 165 4.94 1.06 -12.30
N LEU A 166 5.97 1.21 -11.46
CA LEU A 166 5.83 1.62 -10.07
C LEU A 166 6.37 3.05 -9.94
N PRO A 167 5.52 4.09 -10.02
CA PRO A 167 5.96 5.44 -9.78
C PRO A 167 5.91 5.71 -8.28
N LEU A 168 7.10 5.71 -7.66
CA LEU A 168 7.28 6.03 -6.25
C LEU A 168 8.58 6.79 -6.01
N ARG A 169 8.71 7.34 -4.81
CA ARG A 169 10.00 7.76 -4.26
C ARG A 169 10.57 6.62 -3.42
N LEU A 170 11.86 6.38 -3.60
CA LEU A 170 12.65 5.47 -2.79
C LEU A 170 13.80 6.24 -2.18
N GLU A 171 14.04 6.03 -0.89
CA GLU A 171 15.18 6.56 -0.17
C GLU A 171 16.05 5.39 0.31
N PRO A 172 16.99 4.90 -0.53
CA PRO A 172 17.81 3.73 -0.21
C PRO A 172 18.60 3.88 1.10
N ALA A 173 18.98 5.11 1.47
CA ALA A 173 19.65 5.38 2.74
C ALA A 173 18.79 5.00 3.95
N VAL A 174 17.49 5.33 3.92
CA VAL A 174 16.52 4.97 4.96
C VAL A 174 16.21 3.47 4.91
N LEU A 175 16.06 2.89 3.70
CA LEU A 175 15.82 1.45 3.58
C LEU A 175 16.96 0.60 4.18
N ARG A 176 18.22 1.07 4.14
CA ARG A 176 19.38 0.38 4.74
C ARG A 176 19.35 0.35 6.27
N THR A 177 18.69 1.31 6.92
CA THR A 177 18.63 1.35 8.38
C THR A 177 17.49 0.49 8.94
N ARG A 178 16.61 -0.02 8.07
CA ARG A 178 15.49 -0.86 8.47
C ARG A 178 15.96 -2.24 8.93
N PRO A 179 15.37 -2.80 10.00
CA PRO A 179 15.69 -4.15 10.46
C PRO A 179 15.32 -5.21 9.42
N GLN A 180 14.30 -4.95 8.59
CA GLN A 180 13.88 -5.81 7.49
C GLN A 180 13.60 -4.97 6.23
N VAL A 181 14.24 -5.36 5.13
CA VAL A 181 13.99 -4.82 3.79
C VAL A 181 13.12 -5.80 3.01
N PRO A 182 11.97 -5.36 2.43
CA PRO A 182 11.13 -6.21 1.59
C PRO A 182 11.95 -6.96 0.53
N PRO A 183 11.73 -8.27 0.31
CA PRO A 183 12.55 -9.07 -0.60
C PRO A 183 12.75 -8.45 -1.99
N VAL A 184 11.67 -7.90 -2.56
CA VAL A 184 11.65 -7.21 -3.85
C VAL A 184 12.55 -5.96 -3.93
N LEU A 185 12.82 -5.29 -2.80
CA LEU A 185 13.67 -4.09 -2.74
C LEU A 185 15.14 -4.42 -2.48
N ARG A 186 15.49 -5.67 -2.14
CA ARG A 186 16.87 -6.05 -1.77
C ARG A 186 17.87 -5.81 -2.90
N GLY A 187 17.46 -5.95 -4.16
CA GLY A 187 18.31 -5.65 -5.32
C GLY A 187 18.67 -4.17 -5.46
N LEU A 188 17.79 -3.28 -4.97
CA LEU A 188 17.97 -1.82 -5.00
C LEU A 188 18.79 -1.31 -3.81
N VAL A 189 18.70 -2.01 -2.68
CA VAL A 189 19.45 -1.71 -1.46
C VAL A 189 20.79 -2.44 -1.48
N ARG A 190 21.73 -2.00 -2.33
CA ARG A 190 23.11 -2.50 -2.26
C ARG A 190 23.79 -1.95 -1.00
N GLY A 191 24.11 -2.85 -0.06
CA GLY A 191 24.82 -2.57 1.18
C GLY A 191 25.04 -3.86 1.98
N ARG A 192 26.24 -4.04 2.54
CA ARG A 192 26.69 -5.22 3.31
C ARG A 192 25.53 -5.79 4.14
N SER A 193 25.08 -6.99 3.78
CA SER A 193 24.27 -7.82 4.67
C SER A 193 25.08 -8.06 5.94
N ARG A 194 24.93 -7.19 6.95
CA ARG A 194 25.03 -7.68 8.32
C ARG A 194 23.84 -8.61 8.42
N ARG A 195 24.10 -9.92 8.27
CA ARG A 195 23.23 -10.95 8.82
C ARG A 195 23.07 -10.59 10.30
N SER A 196 22.06 -9.78 10.60
CA SER A 196 21.46 -9.83 11.92
C SER A 196 20.94 -11.24 12.00
N ALA A 197 21.63 -12.07 12.78
CA ALA A 197 21.16 -13.39 13.11
C ALA A 197 19.84 -13.20 13.89
N SER A 198 18.72 -13.14 13.18
CA SER A 198 17.38 -13.13 13.79
C SER A 198 17.06 -14.46 14.49
N ALA A 199 17.89 -15.48 14.30
CA ALA A 199 17.93 -16.67 15.14
C ALA A 199 18.54 -16.40 16.55
N GLY A 200 19.26 -15.29 16.74
CA GLY A 200 19.91 -14.92 18.00
C GLY A 200 19.08 -14.03 18.93
N GLY A 201 18.10 -13.25 18.43
CA GLY A 201 17.37 -12.28 19.27
C GLY A 201 16.56 -12.92 20.40
N ARG A 202 15.90 -14.06 20.14
CA ARG A 202 15.23 -14.86 21.18
C ARG A 202 16.25 -15.41 22.17
N SER A 203 17.35 -16.00 21.69
CA SER A 203 18.44 -16.52 22.53
C SER A 203 19.09 -15.45 23.41
N GLN A 204 19.29 -14.24 22.88
CA GLN A 204 19.99 -13.14 23.56
C GLN A 204 19.12 -12.46 24.60
N LEU A 205 17.82 -12.26 24.30
CA LEU A 205 16.85 -11.77 25.28
C LEU A 205 16.61 -12.80 26.39
N THR A 206 16.49 -14.09 26.03
CA THR A 206 16.38 -15.17 27.02
C THR A 206 17.62 -15.25 27.90
N GLN A 207 18.83 -15.14 27.35
CA GLN A 207 20.07 -15.08 28.15
C GLN A 207 20.13 -13.85 29.07
N GLN A 208 19.72 -12.67 28.58
CA GLN A 208 19.67 -11.45 29.39
C GLN A 208 18.67 -11.57 30.54
N LEU A 209 17.48 -12.12 30.29
CA LEU A 209 16.45 -12.29 31.32
C LEU A 209 16.83 -13.39 32.33
N LEU A 210 17.48 -14.47 31.90
CA LEU A 210 17.92 -15.54 32.80
C LEU A 210 18.99 -15.08 33.81
N GLY A 211 19.78 -14.05 33.46
CA GLY A 211 20.78 -13.46 34.35
C GLY A 211 20.25 -12.44 35.38
N LEU A 212 18.97 -12.09 35.31
CA LEU A 212 18.35 -11.07 36.17
C LEU A 212 17.53 -11.72 37.31
N SER A 213 17.26 -10.96 38.37
CA SER A 213 16.26 -11.34 39.38
C SER A 213 14.85 -11.34 38.77
N ALA A 214 13.87 -11.89 39.49
CA ALA A 214 12.48 -11.93 39.01
C ALA A 214 11.88 -10.53 38.79
N GLU A 215 12.24 -9.57 39.64
CA GLU A 215 11.77 -8.19 39.60
C GLU A 215 12.42 -7.44 38.42
N GLU A 216 13.74 -7.54 38.28
CA GLU A 216 14.48 -6.95 37.14
C GLU A 216 14.07 -7.55 35.79
N ARG A 217 13.70 -8.84 35.75
CA ARG A 217 13.13 -9.47 34.55
C ARG A 217 11.81 -8.81 34.13
N PHE A 218 10.93 -8.55 35.10
CA PHE A 218 9.64 -7.93 34.84
C PHE A 218 9.83 -6.51 34.31
N ASP A 219 10.64 -5.69 34.98
CA ASP A 219 10.92 -4.32 34.56
C ASP A 219 11.55 -4.28 33.15
N ARG A 220 12.51 -5.18 32.90
CA ARG A 220 13.16 -5.24 31.58
C ARG A 220 12.20 -5.64 30.47
N ALA A 221 11.30 -6.59 30.74
CA ALA A 221 10.27 -7.01 29.79
C ALA A 221 9.25 -5.88 29.55
N LEU A 222 8.85 -5.19 30.63
CA LEU A 222 7.94 -4.05 30.57
C LEU A 222 8.53 -2.92 29.72
N ASP A 223 9.80 -2.56 29.92
CA ASP A 223 10.48 -1.55 29.11
C ASP A 223 10.57 -1.94 27.63
N LEU A 224 10.79 -3.21 27.33
CA LEU A 224 10.78 -3.74 25.96
C LEU A 224 9.41 -3.56 25.29
N VAL A 225 8.34 -3.97 25.99
CA VAL A 225 6.97 -3.82 25.49
C VAL A 225 6.65 -2.33 25.30
N ARG A 226 6.96 -1.48 26.28
CA ARG A 226 6.74 -0.03 26.21
C ARG A 226 7.48 0.63 25.06
N ALA A 227 8.74 0.23 24.81
CA ALA A 227 9.51 0.73 23.68
C ALA A 227 8.89 0.33 22.33
N GLN A 228 8.40 -0.91 22.20
CA GLN A 228 7.75 -1.39 20.97
C GLN A 228 6.40 -0.70 20.74
N VAL A 229 5.61 -0.56 21.80
CA VAL A 229 4.32 0.14 21.81
C VAL A 229 4.50 1.61 21.44
N ALA A 230 5.50 2.28 22.01
CA ALA A 230 5.86 3.65 21.65
C ALA A 230 6.27 3.77 20.18
N ALA A 231 7.05 2.81 19.65
CA ALA A 231 7.47 2.82 18.26
C ALA A 231 6.29 2.70 17.27
N ILE A 232 5.29 1.89 17.60
CA ILE A 232 4.07 1.69 16.78
C ILE A 232 3.16 2.91 16.84
N LEU A 233 2.97 3.45 18.04
CA LEU A 233 2.15 4.65 18.28
C LEU A 233 2.84 5.96 17.87
N GLY A 234 4.11 5.92 17.47
CA GLY A 234 4.87 7.10 17.04
C GLY A 234 5.44 7.96 18.18
N HIS A 235 5.38 7.48 19.43
CA HIS A 235 5.96 8.18 20.57
C HIS A 235 7.50 8.16 20.56
N ALA A 236 8.10 9.23 21.10
CA ALA A 236 9.56 9.39 21.13
C ALA A 236 10.28 8.42 22.09
N SER A 237 9.59 7.88 23.10
CA SER A 237 10.17 6.91 24.04
C SER A 237 9.11 6.01 24.66
N GLY A 238 9.51 4.83 25.16
CA GLY A 238 8.64 3.97 25.96
C GLY A 238 8.17 4.60 27.27
N GLY A 239 8.87 5.64 27.75
CA GLY A 239 8.53 6.39 28.96
C GLY A 239 7.17 7.09 28.88
N SER A 240 6.70 7.44 27.68
CA SER A 240 5.38 8.06 27.47
C SER A 240 4.24 7.05 27.40
N VAL A 241 4.54 5.75 27.46
CA VAL A 241 3.53 4.68 27.56
C VAL A 241 3.33 4.36 29.03
N GLU A 242 2.14 4.64 29.55
CA GLU A 242 1.79 4.40 30.94
C GLU A 242 1.57 2.89 31.20
N PRO A 243 2.31 2.26 32.13
CA PRO A 243 2.08 0.88 32.51
C PRO A 243 0.68 0.70 33.13
N GLY A 244 -0.03 -0.37 32.72
CA GLY A 244 -1.35 -0.72 33.28
C GLY A 244 -2.55 -0.10 32.56
N ARG A 245 -2.33 0.79 31.59
CA ARG A 245 -3.40 1.33 30.75
C ARG A 245 -3.76 0.38 29.61
N ALA A 246 -5.05 0.26 29.30
CA ALA A 246 -5.50 -0.63 28.23
C ALA A 246 -4.99 -0.13 26.87
N PHE A 247 -4.55 -1.05 26.00
CA PHE A 247 -4.03 -0.71 24.67
C PHE A 247 -5.03 0.12 23.83
N GLN A 248 -6.32 -0.20 23.91
CA GLN A 248 -7.38 0.54 23.22
C GLN A 248 -7.43 2.02 23.63
N GLU A 249 -7.16 2.33 24.91
CA GLU A 249 -7.12 3.71 25.41
C GLU A 249 -5.84 4.45 25.01
N LEU A 250 -4.81 3.73 24.59
CA LEU A 250 -3.57 4.26 24.05
C LEU A 250 -3.63 4.45 22.52
N GLY A 251 -4.78 4.18 21.90
CA GLY A 251 -4.96 4.31 20.45
C GLY A 251 -4.53 3.08 19.65
N PHE A 252 -4.40 1.90 20.29
CA PHE A 252 -4.28 0.65 19.54
C PHE A 252 -5.62 0.26 18.93
N ASP A 253 -5.61 -0.04 17.64
CA ASP A 253 -6.68 -0.72 16.95
C ASP A 253 -6.26 -2.15 16.58
N SER A 254 -7.13 -2.86 15.88
CA SER A 254 -6.84 -4.24 15.45
C SER A 254 -5.66 -4.32 14.47
N LEU A 255 -5.33 -3.23 13.76
CA LEU A 255 -4.26 -3.17 12.78
C LEU A 255 -2.90 -2.95 13.46
N THR A 256 -2.80 -1.97 14.37
CA THR A 256 -1.58 -1.72 15.15
C THR A 256 -1.25 -2.88 16.09
N ALA A 257 -2.25 -3.64 16.54
CA ALA A 257 -2.04 -4.87 17.32
C ALA A 257 -1.30 -5.96 16.53
N VAL A 258 -1.49 -6.04 15.21
CA VAL A 258 -0.75 -6.98 14.35
C VAL A 258 0.68 -6.50 14.10
N GLU A 259 0.90 -5.19 14.01
CA GLU A 259 2.26 -4.63 13.94
C GLU A 259 3.06 -4.85 15.23
N LEU A 260 2.41 -4.93 16.39
CA LEU A 260 3.07 -5.28 17.67
C LEU A 260 3.53 -6.74 17.73
N ARG A 261 2.84 -7.63 17.02
CA ARG A 261 3.10 -9.06 17.06
C ARG A 261 4.19 -9.52 16.08
N ASN A 262 4.49 -8.72 15.05
CA ASN A 262 5.42 -9.03 13.96
C ASN A 262 6.71 -8.20 14.00
#